data_AF-A0AAN7HRZ6-F1
#
_entry.id   AF-A0AAN7HRZ6-F1
#
_cell.length_a   1.000
_cell.length_b   1.000
_cell.length_c   1.000
_cell.angle_alpha   90.00
_cell.angle_beta   90.00
_cell.angle_gamma   90.00
#
_symmetry.space_group_name_H-M   'P 1'
#
loop_
_entity.id
_entity.type
_entity.pdbx_description
1 polymer ?
#
loop_
_entity_poly.entity_id
_entity_poly.type
_entity_poly.pdbx_seq_one_letter_code
_entity_poly.pdbx_strand_id
1 'polypeptide(L)'
;MHHSVRNVWYRMIHKQCPSKSALFVRRLRNVEDDKCTLCNDTEDAKHLMVSCPPPHKNDIWSNIFEQFLGYPKVANPQQVYQSIVNLNLKQYFIYNLDIKITIFDLFAATIRMVWRFHLLHTFEGMPFDTNYVTTKICAEVMRLSDLKH
;
A
#
# COMPACT_ATOMS: atom_id res chain seq x y z
N MET A 1 -6.70 -6.71 -13.39
CA MET A 1 -6.63 -5.72 -12.28
C MET A 1 -8.02 -5.15 -11.98
N HIS A 2 -8.54 -5.39 -10.77
CA HIS A 2 -9.89 -4.98 -10.32
C HIS A 2 -10.06 -3.44 -10.33
N HIS A 3 -11.28 -2.92 -10.61
CA HIS A 3 -11.55 -1.48 -10.78
C HIS A 3 -11.07 -0.62 -9.59
N SER A 4 -11.29 -1.10 -8.36
CA SER A 4 -10.88 -0.39 -7.15
C SER A 4 -9.36 -0.23 -7.01
N VAL A 5 -8.57 -1.19 -7.51
CA VAL A 5 -7.10 -1.08 -7.52
C VAL A 5 -6.67 0.00 -8.51
N ARG A 6 -7.22 -0.05 -9.73
CA ARG A 6 -6.90 0.91 -10.79
C ARG A 6 -7.11 2.34 -10.30
N ASN A 7 -8.18 2.56 -9.54
CA ASN A 7 -8.48 3.86 -8.95
C ASN A 7 -7.39 4.36 -7.97
N VAL A 8 -6.92 3.51 -7.06
CA VAL A 8 -5.89 3.88 -6.08
C VAL A 8 -4.56 4.17 -6.78
N TRP A 9 -4.12 3.28 -7.67
CA TRP A 9 -2.86 3.46 -8.38
C TRP A 9 -2.90 4.70 -9.29
N TYR A 10 -4.02 4.91 -10.00
CA TYR A 10 -4.25 6.11 -10.80
C TYR A 10 -4.11 7.38 -9.96
N ARG A 11 -4.72 7.42 -8.77
CA ARG A 11 -4.57 8.55 -7.83
C ARG A 11 -3.13 8.76 -7.41
N MET A 12 -2.35 7.71 -7.19
CA MET A 12 -0.92 7.83 -6.86
C MET A 12 -0.13 8.47 -8.02
N ILE A 13 -0.31 7.99 -9.25
CA ILE A 13 0.38 8.49 -10.45
C ILE A 13 0.04 9.96 -10.70
N HIS A 14 -1.24 10.33 -10.57
CA HIS A 14 -1.72 11.68 -10.82
C HIS A 14 -1.58 12.63 -9.62
N LYS A 15 -0.92 12.22 -8.53
CA LYS A 15 -0.77 13.01 -7.28
C LYS A 15 -2.11 13.47 -6.70
N GLN A 16 -3.11 12.59 -6.80
CA GLN A 16 -4.49 12.80 -6.32
C GLN A 16 -4.83 11.86 -5.14
N CYS A 17 -3.82 11.36 -4.42
CA CYS A 17 -4.04 10.61 -3.20
C CYS A 17 -4.70 11.48 -2.13
N PRO A 18 -5.80 11.03 -1.52
CA PRO A 18 -6.42 11.70 -0.38
C PRO A 18 -5.64 11.46 0.93
N SER A 19 -4.38 11.90 0.98
CA SER A 19 -3.59 11.92 2.23
C SER A 19 -4.11 13.01 3.17
N LYS A 20 -3.87 12.90 4.48
CA LYS A 20 -4.27 13.96 5.43
C LYS A 20 -3.75 15.32 5.00
N SER A 21 -2.51 15.46 4.53
CA SER A 21 -2.03 16.74 3.98
C SER A 21 -2.88 17.26 2.82
N ALA A 22 -3.26 16.40 1.87
CA ALA A 22 -4.10 16.81 0.74
C ALA A 22 -5.53 17.17 1.17
N LEU A 23 -6.08 16.46 2.15
CA LEU A 23 -7.42 16.70 2.70
C LEU A 23 -7.46 17.98 3.54
N PHE A 24 -6.44 18.21 4.37
CA PHE A 24 -6.29 19.39 5.21
C PHE A 24 -6.19 20.67 4.38
N VAL A 25 -5.35 20.67 3.33
CA VAL A 25 -5.25 21.80 2.38
C VAL A 25 -6.59 22.12 1.71
N ARG A 26 -7.41 21.09 1.44
CA ARG A 26 -8.76 21.25 0.86
C ARG A 26 -9.82 21.67 1.88
N ARG A 27 -9.47 21.81 3.16
CA ARG A 27 -10.38 22.18 4.26
C ARG A 27 -11.62 21.29 4.32
N LEU A 28 -11.43 19.99 4.10
CA LEU A 28 -12.53 19.04 4.22
C LEU A 28 -13.02 18.97 5.67
N ARG A 29 -14.33 18.80 5.82
CA ARG A 29 -14.96 18.65 7.14
C ARG A 29 -14.35 17.44 7.86
N ASN A 30 -14.13 17.58 9.17
CA ASN A 30 -13.57 16.55 10.05
C ASN A 30 -12.10 16.19 9.78
N VAL A 31 -11.34 17.09 9.13
CA VAL A 31 -9.89 16.97 8.99
C VAL A 31 -9.25 18.18 9.67
N GLU A 32 -8.74 17.96 10.87
CA GLU A 32 -8.20 19.02 11.74
C GLU A 32 -6.75 19.39 11.43
N ASP A 33 -5.96 18.45 10.92
CA ASP A 33 -4.53 18.60 10.65
C ASP A 33 -4.06 17.70 9.48
N ASP A 34 -2.77 17.82 9.17
CA ASP A 34 -2.07 17.02 8.16
C ASP A 34 -1.37 15.78 8.74
N LYS A 35 -1.65 15.40 9.99
CA LYS A 35 -0.92 14.37 10.73
C LYS A 35 -1.51 12.98 10.52
N CYS A 36 -0.62 12.00 10.37
CA CYS A 36 -0.94 10.58 10.32
C CYS A 36 -1.50 10.14 11.66
N THR A 37 -2.65 9.47 11.66
CA THR A 37 -3.28 8.98 12.90
C THR A 37 -2.54 7.80 13.53
N LEU A 38 -1.55 7.21 12.84
CA LEU A 38 -0.78 6.07 13.33
C LEU A 38 0.53 6.45 14.01
N CYS A 39 1.24 7.47 13.50
CA CYS A 39 2.56 7.84 14.01
C CYS A 39 2.74 9.34 14.26
N ASN A 40 1.72 10.15 14.00
CA ASN A 40 1.71 11.61 14.20
C ASN A 40 2.70 12.42 13.34
N ASP A 41 3.34 11.82 12.34
CA ASP A 41 4.11 12.55 11.33
C ASP A 41 3.18 13.18 10.28
N THR A 42 3.68 14.13 9.50
CA THR A 42 2.94 14.66 8.34
C THR A 42 2.69 13.57 7.30
N GLU A 43 1.42 13.40 6.91
CA GLU A 43 0.99 12.35 5.99
C GLU A 43 0.82 12.88 4.56
N ASP A 44 1.89 12.77 3.79
CA ASP A 44 1.85 12.88 2.33
C ASP A 44 1.44 11.55 1.67
N ALA A 45 1.35 11.53 0.34
CA ALA A 45 0.97 10.34 -0.41
C ALA A 45 1.94 9.14 -0.25
N LYS A 46 3.22 9.41 0.02
CA LYS A 46 4.24 8.38 0.27
C LYS A 46 4.05 7.79 1.66
N HIS A 47 3.86 8.64 2.67
CA HIS A 47 3.58 8.23 4.04
C HIS A 47 2.31 7.41 4.14
N LEU A 48 1.26 7.85 3.47
CA LEU A 48 -0.04 7.18 3.37
C LEU A 48 0.04 5.78 2.76
N MET A 49 0.95 5.52 1.82
CA MET A 49 0.96 4.26 1.07
C MET A 49 2.11 3.33 1.47
N VAL A 50 3.23 3.89 1.92
CA VAL A 50 4.49 3.15 2.03
C VAL A 50 5.23 3.49 3.32
N SER A 51 5.56 4.78 3.54
CA SER A 51 6.67 5.15 4.43
C SER A 51 6.32 5.40 5.90
N CYS A 52 5.11 5.05 6.35
CA CYS A 52 4.74 5.17 7.76
C CYS A 52 5.63 4.25 8.61
N PRO A 53 6.32 4.76 9.65
CA PRO A 53 7.33 4.02 10.40
C PRO A 53 6.76 2.78 11.10
N PRO A 54 7.62 1.79 11.44
CA PRO A 54 7.22 0.63 12.22
C PRO A 54 6.49 1.03 13.51
N PRO A 55 5.47 0.28 13.94
CA PRO A 55 5.04 -1.02 13.42
C PRO A 55 3.96 -0.97 12.32
N HIS A 56 3.95 0.05 11.44
CA HIS A 56 2.84 0.31 10.51
C HIS A 56 3.13 -0.11 9.04
N LYS A 57 3.07 0.83 8.09
CA LYS A 57 3.08 0.54 6.65
C LYS A 57 4.45 0.05 6.15
N ASN A 58 5.54 0.53 6.75
CA ASN A 58 6.88 0.01 6.46
C ASN A 58 6.96 -1.50 6.73
N ASP A 59 6.42 -1.96 7.86
CA ASP A 59 6.46 -3.38 8.23
C ASP A 59 5.62 -4.25 7.30
N ILE A 60 4.46 -3.75 6.85
CA ILE A 60 3.67 -4.42 5.82
C ILE A 60 4.52 -4.64 4.55
N TRP A 61 5.19 -3.61 4.05
CA TRP A 61 6.02 -3.74 2.86
C TRP A 61 7.22 -4.67 3.06
N SER A 62 7.87 -4.62 4.23
CA SER A 62 8.94 -5.54 4.60
C SER A 62 8.46 -7.00 4.59
N ASN A 63 7.32 -7.29 5.23
CA ASN A 63 6.74 -8.64 5.27
C ASN A 63 6.38 -9.15 3.88
N ILE A 64 5.78 -8.30 3.04
CA ILE A 64 5.43 -8.67 1.66
C ILE A 64 6.68 -8.95 0.81
N PHE A 65 7.74 -8.16 0.98
CA PHE A 65 8.99 -8.36 0.26
C PHE A 65 9.67 -9.67 0.68
N GLU A 66 9.74 -9.91 1.98
CA GLU A 66 10.28 -11.14 2.55
C GLU A 66 9.54 -12.37 2.03
N GLN A 67 8.21 -12.32 2.04
CA GLN A 67 7.36 -13.46 1.69
C GLN A 67 7.30 -13.75 0.19
N PHE A 68 7.21 -12.74 -0.67
CA PHE A 68 6.89 -12.93 -2.09
C PHE A 68 8.06 -12.68 -3.04
N LEU A 69 9.01 -11.82 -2.69
CA LEU A 69 10.07 -11.42 -3.63
C LEU A 69 11.32 -12.28 -3.44
N GLY A 70 11.98 -12.62 -4.55
CA GLY A 70 13.33 -13.18 -4.54
C GLY A 70 14.38 -12.08 -4.47
N TYR A 71 14.06 -10.92 -5.07
CA TYR A 71 14.89 -9.73 -5.03
C TYR A 71 14.06 -8.48 -5.37
N PRO A 72 14.31 -7.32 -4.73
CA PRO A 72 15.02 -7.16 -3.45
C PRO A 72 14.20 -7.74 -2.27
N LYS A 73 14.89 -8.19 -1.21
CA LYS A 73 14.27 -8.69 0.03
C LYS A 73 13.94 -7.61 1.05
N VAL A 74 14.59 -6.46 0.96
CA VAL A 74 14.37 -5.33 1.88
C VAL A 74 13.58 -4.25 1.16
N ALA A 75 12.50 -3.80 1.77
CA ALA A 75 11.70 -2.70 1.24
C ALA A 75 12.36 -1.36 1.58
N ASN A 76 12.79 -0.61 0.56
CA ASN A 76 13.14 0.80 0.70
C ASN A 76 11.89 1.66 0.40
N PRO A 77 11.31 2.37 1.37
CA PRO A 77 10.03 3.07 1.17
C PRO A 77 10.05 4.11 0.05
N GLN A 78 11.17 4.83 -0.10
CA GLN A 78 11.33 5.83 -1.15
C GLN A 78 11.36 5.19 -2.54
N GLN A 79 12.14 4.13 -2.70
CA GLN A 79 12.24 3.39 -3.96
C GLN A 79 10.91 2.73 -4.33
N VAL A 80 10.26 2.08 -3.36
CA VAL A 80 8.94 1.44 -3.55
C VAL A 80 7.92 2.45 -4.05
N TYR A 81 7.81 3.60 -3.38
CA TYR A 81 6.88 4.65 -3.79
C TYR A 81 7.19 5.18 -5.20
N GLN A 82 8.46 5.47 -5.50
CA GLN A 82 8.90 5.93 -6.83
C GLN A 82 8.58 4.91 -7.92
N SER A 83 8.81 3.62 -7.66
CA SER A 83 8.48 2.54 -8.58
C SER A 83 6.99 2.43 -8.86
N ILE A 84 6.13 2.64 -7.86
CA ILE A 84 4.67 2.67 -8.02
C ILE A 84 4.24 3.85 -8.90
N VAL A 85 4.66 5.07 -8.57
CA VAL A 85 4.20 6.29 -9.29
C VAL A 85 4.75 6.38 -10.71
N ASN A 86 5.91 5.77 -10.98
CA ASN A 86 6.52 5.72 -12.32
C ASN A 86 6.11 4.48 -13.13
N LEU A 87 5.26 3.60 -12.58
CA LEU A 87 4.91 2.32 -13.21
C LEU A 87 6.11 1.46 -13.62
N ASN A 88 7.22 1.56 -12.87
CA ASN A 88 8.46 0.87 -13.17
C ASN A 88 8.79 -0.14 -12.06
N LEU A 89 8.34 -1.39 -12.27
CA LEU A 89 8.49 -2.49 -11.32
C LEU A 89 9.48 -3.57 -11.78
N LYS A 90 10.28 -3.29 -12.82
CA LYS A 90 11.15 -4.29 -13.45
C LYS A 90 12.25 -4.87 -12.55
N GLN A 91 12.59 -4.16 -11.46
CA GLN A 91 13.62 -4.60 -10.52
C GLN A 91 13.12 -5.59 -9.45
N TYR A 92 11.81 -5.84 -9.39
CA TYR A 92 11.22 -6.73 -8.38
C TYR A 92 10.87 -8.08 -9.00
N PHE A 93 11.41 -9.14 -8.43
CA PHE A 93 11.27 -10.51 -8.94
C PHE A 93 10.54 -11.36 -7.91
N ILE A 94 9.50 -12.07 -8.34
CA ILE A 94 8.75 -13.00 -7.48
C ILE A 94 9.58 -14.28 -7.33
N TYR A 95 9.75 -14.76 -6.09
CA TYR A 95 10.52 -15.97 -5.80
C TYR A 95 9.71 -17.25 -6.02
N ASN A 96 8.41 -17.21 -5.73
CA ASN A 96 7.58 -18.40 -5.66
C ASN A 96 7.05 -18.80 -7.03
N LEU A 97 7.55 -19.95 -7.55
CA LEU A 97 7.19 -20.50 -8.85
C LEU A 97 5.74 -21.01 -8.92
N ASP A 98 5.14 -21.34 -7.78
CA ASP A 98 3.76 -21.86 -7.71
C ASP A 98 2.71 -20.74 -7.73
N ILE A 99 3.13 -19.48 -7.51
CA ILE A 99 2.23 -18.33 -7.52
C ILE A 99 2.15 -17.72 -8.92
N LYS A 100 0.95 -17.76 -9.50
CA LYS A 100 0.65 -17.29 -10.86
C LYS A 100 0.23 -15.82 -10.90
N ILE A 101 0.98 -14.93 -10.26
CA ILE A 101 0.71 -13.49 -10.26
C ILE A 101 1.80 -12.72 -11.00
N THR A 102 1.47 -11.53 -11.49
CA THR A 102 2.48 -10.57 -11.93
C THR A 102 2.96 -9.71 -10.76
N ILE A 103 4.11 -9.07 -10.90
CA ILE A 103 4.56 -8.08 -9.91
C ILE A 103 3.55 -6.93 -9.73
N PHE A 104 2.85 -6.57 -10.81
CA PHE A 104 1.78 -5.58 -10.77
C PHE A 104 0.60 -6.06 -9.92
N ASP A 105 0.24 -7.34 -9.98
CA ASP A 105 -0.85 -7.90 -9.15
C ASP A 105 -0.49 -7.84 -7.66
N LEU A 106 0.77 -8.15 -7.30
CA LEU A 106 1.27 -8.06 -5.93
C LEU A 106 1.20 -6.62 -5.40
N PHE A 107 1.82 -5.68 -6.12
CA PHE A 107 1.83 -4.27 -5.71
C PHE A 107 0.41 -3.68 -5.67
N ALA A 108 -0.43 -4.04 -6.64
CA ALA A 108 -1.86 -3.69 -6.67
C ALA A 108 -2.62 -4.15 -5.42
N ALA A 109 -2.44 -5.41 -5.02
CA ALA A 109 -3.08 -5.96 -3.83
C ALA A 109 -2.62 -5.23 -2.58
N THR A 110 -1.30 -5.01 -2.44
CA THR A 110 -0.71 -4.30 -1.30
C THR A 110 -1.22 -2.87 -1.17
N ILE A 111 -1.09 -2.03 -2.22
CA ILE A 111 -1.53 -0.62 -2.14
C ILE A 111 -3.02 -0.51 -1.87
N ARG A 112 -3.84 -1.41 -2.43
CA ARG A 112 -5.28 -1.39 -2.22
C ARG A 112 -5.63 -1.71 -0.78
N MET A 113 -4.99 -2.70 -0.17
CA MET A 113 -5.27 -3.08 1.22
C MET A 113 -4.76 -2.03 2.19
N VAL A 114 -3.53 -1.54 2.01
CA VAL A 114 -2.99 -0.43 2.83
C VAL A 114 -3.93 0.77 2.77
N TRP A 115 -4.33 1.19 1.58
CA TRP A 115 -5.27 2.28 1.37
C TRP A 115 -6.62 2.03 2.07
N ARG A 116 -7.22 0.87 1.83
CA ARG A 116 -8.54 0.52 2.41
C ARG A 116 -8.51 0.55 3.93
N PHE A 117 -7.54 -0.13 4.54
CA PHE A 117 -7.47 -0.23 6.00
C PHE A 117 -7.05 1.08 6.66
N HIS A 118 -6.24 1.89 5.98
CA HIS A 118 -5.96 3.25 6.44
C HIS A 118 -7.23 4.09 6.48
N LEU A 119 -8.06 4.07 5.43
CA LEU A 119 -9.32 4.82 5.42
C LEU A 119 -10.29 4.35 6.50
N LEU A 120 -10.45 3.04 6.70
CA LEU A 120 -11.28 2.50 7.78
C LEU A 120 -10.78 2.97 9.15
N HIS A 121 -9.46 3.03 9.34
CA HIS A 121 -8.89 3.52 10.58
C HIS A 121 -9.14 5.02 10.77
N THR A 122 -8.85 5.84 9.76
CA THR A 122 -8.96 7.30 9.85
C THR A 122 -10.41 7.79 9.97
N PHE A 123 -11.37 7.15 9.29
CA PHE A 123 -12.74 7.67 9.20
C PHE A 123 -13.79 6.84 9.95
N GLU A 124 -13.54 5.54 10.17
CA GLU A 124 -14.49 4.63 10.84
C GLU A 124 -13.99 4.19 12.23
N GLY A 125 -12.83 4.69 12.67
CA GLY A 125 -12.26 4.37 13.99
C GLY A 125 -11.79 2.91 14.15
N MET A 126 -11.67 2.17 13.05
CA MET A 126 -11.22 0.77 13.09
C MET A 126 -9.73 0.69 13.47
N PRO A 127 -9.30 -0.26 14.30
CA PRO A 127 -7.88 -0.42 14.60
C PRO A 127 -7.09 -0.80 13.34
N PHE A 128 -5.93 -0.17 13.15
CA PHE A 128 -5.00 -0.54 12.09
C PHE A 128 -4.00 -1.58 12.63
N ASP A 129 -4.21 -2.85 12.27
CA ASP A 129 -3.34 -3.95 12.66
C ASP A 129 -2.51 -4.43 11.45
N THR A 130 -1.19 -4.27 11.55
CA THR A 130 -0.24 -4.62 10.48
C THR A 130 -0.24 -6.10 10.12
N ASN A 131 -0.39 -7.00 11.09
CA ASN A 131 -0.42 -8.44 10.84
C ASN A 131 -1.71 -8.83 10.13
N TYR A 132 -2.83 -8.26 10.55
CA TYR A 132 -4.12 -8.47 9.92
C TYR A 132 -4.13 -7.95 8.48
N VAL A 133 -3.62 -6.73 8.23
CA VAL A 133 -3.52 -6.17 6.88
C VAL A 133 -2.62 -7.04 6.00
N THR A 134 -1.46 -7.46 6.51
CA THR A 134 -0.55 -8.38 5.80
C THR A 134 -1.25 -9.68 5.44
N THR A 135 -1.96 -10.30 6.39
CA THR A 135 -2.74 -11.54 6.14
C THR A 135 -3.79 -11.34 5.04
N LYS A 136 -4.48 -10.20 5.01
CA LYS A 136 -5.46 -9.89 3.95
C LYS A 136 -4.81 -9.67 2.60
N ILE A 137 -3.61 -9.10 2.55
CA ILE A 137 -2.84 -8.99 1.30
C ILE A 137 -2.47 -10.39 0.80
N CYS A 138 -1.92 -11.25 1.66
CA CYS A 138 -1.53 -12.61 1.28
C CYS A 138 -2.72 -13.42 0.77
N ALA A 139 -3.86 -13.35 1.45
CA ALA A 139 -5.09 -14.00 1.01
C ALA A 139 -5.56 -13.50 -0.36
N GLU A 140 -5.50 -12.19 -0.61
CA GLU A 140 -5.86 -11.62 -1.93
C GLU A 140 -4.89 -12.06 -3.01
N VAL A 141 -3.59 -12.12 -2.71
CA VAL A 141 -2.56 -12.59 -3.64
C VAL A 141 -2.79 -14.04 -4.03
N MET A 142 -3.05 -14.93 -3.06
CA MET A 142 -3.35 -16.34 -3.34
C MET A 142 -4.62 -16.47 -4.18
N ARG A 143 -5.68 -15.75 -3.82
CA ARG A 143 -6.93 -15.72 -4.59
C ARG A 143 -6.71 -15.27 -6.04
N LEU A 144 -5.83 -14.30 -6.28
CA LEU A 144 -5.48 -13.84 -7.64
C LEU A 144 -4.66 -14.87 -8.42
N SER A 145 -3.83 -15.66 -7.74
CA SER A 145 -3.10 -16.79 -8.32
C SER A 145 -4.07 -17.88 -8.78
N ASP A 146 -5.01 -18.26 -7.91
CA ASP A 146 -5.98 -19.33 -8.15
C ASP A 146 -6.92 -19.04 -9.34
N LEU A 147 -7.28 -17.77 -9.54
CA LEU A 147 -8.12 -17.34 -10.66
C LEU A 147 -7.47 -17.46 -12.05
N LYS A 148 -6.16 -17.70 -12.13
CA LYS A 148 -5.45 -17.88 -13.41
C LYS A 148 -5.25 -19.35 -13.77
N HIS A 149 -6.00 -20.23 -13.14
CA HIS A 149 -6.16 -21.64 -13.54
C HIS A 149 -7.27 -21.80 -14.57
#